data_AF-A0AAU7J436-F1
#
_entry.id   AF-A0AAU7J436-F1
#
_cell.length_a   1.000
_cell.length_b   1.000
_cell.length_c   1.000
_cell.angle_alpha   90.00
_cell.angle_beta   90.00
_cell.angle_gamma   90.00
#
_symmetry.space_group_name_H-M   'P 1'
#
loop_
_entity.id
_entity.type
_entity.pdbx_description
1 polymer ?
#
loop_
_entity_poly.entity_id
_entity_poly.type
_entity_poly.pdbx_seq_one_letter_code
_entity_poly.pdbx_strand_id
1 'polypeptide(L)'
;MVRRLLQLYVGLGLYGLSTAMFIRSDLGVDPWDVFHLGVGMQLGMTIGTVIIVTGAAVLLLWIPLRQMPGLGTISNVICIGLAADASMALIPELDSLPVRIAFLVSGIVMNAIATSMYIGAGFGPGPRDGLMTGIHARLGWSIRSVRTSIEVSVLLIGCVLGGTFGVGTVLYALTIGPLIQLCLPWFRQKPRIAEIPQPERVV
;
A
#
# COMPACT_ATOMS: atom_id res chain seq x y z
N MET A 1 -12.03 -19.06 -6.38
CA MET A 1 -11.96 -18.30 -5.11
C MET A 1 -10.60 -18.46 -4.44
N VAL A 2 -10.15 -19.69 -4.15
CA VAL A 2 -8.87 -19.98 -3.46
C VAL A 2 -7.66 -19.26 -4.06
N ARG A 3 -7.45 -19.34 -5.39
CA ARG A 3 -6.36 -18.61 -6.07
C ARG A 3 -6.32 -17.12 -5.76
N ARG A 4 -7.49 -16.46 -5.67
CA ARG A 4 -7.58 -15.03 -5.40
C ARG A 4 -7.20 -14.73 -3.94
N LEU A 5 -7.62 -15.57 -3.00
CA LEU A 5 -7.27 -15.42 -1.59
C LEU A 5 -5.77 -15.64 -1.37
N LEU A 6 -5.19 -16.65 -2.00
CA LEU A 6 -3.74 -16.87 -1.96
C LEU A 6 -2.99 -15.67 -2.55
N GLN A 7 -3.41 -15.17 -3.71
CA GLN A 7 -2.82 -13.99 -4.33
C GLN A 7 -2.91 -12.75 -3.42
N LEU A 8 -4.05 -12.56 -2.74
CA LEU A 8 -4.24 -11.49 -1.76
C LEU A 8 -3.22 -11.63 -0.62
N TYR A 9 -3.24 -12.74 0.12
CA TYR A 9 -2.43 -12.87 1.33
C TYR A 9 -0.92 -12.95 1.04
N VAL A 10 -0.51 -13.57 -0.06
CA VAL A 10 0.89 -13.51 -0.50
C VAL A 10 1.29 -12.07 -0.84
N GLY A 11 0.43 -11.34 -1.56
CA GLY A 11 0.67 -9.93 -1.85
C GLY A 11 0.81 -9.08 -0.59
N LEU A 12 -0.06 -9.26 0.41
CA LEU A 12 0.00 -8.53 1.67
C LEU A 12 1.25 -8.87 2.50
N GLY A 13 1.66 -10.14 2.53
CA GLY A 13 2.90 -10.56 3.19
C GLY A 13 4.14 -9.96 2.53
N LEU A 14 4.21 -10.01 1.19
CA LEU A 14 5.30 -9.38 0.42
C LEU A 14 5.33 -7.86 0.58
N TYR A 15 4.18 -7.22 0.77
CA TYR A 15 4.11 -5.78 1.05
C TYR A 15 4.80 -5.47 2.38
N GLY A 16 4.42 -6.17 3.47
CA GLY A 16 5.07 -5.98 4.77
C GLY A 16 6.57 -6.26 4.74
N LEU A 17 6.99 -7.29 4.00
CA LEU A 17 8.40 -7.56 3.74
C LEU A 17 9.11 -6.38 3.05
N SER A 18 8.51 -5.84 1.99
CA SER A 18 9.07 -4.69 1.28
C SER A 18 9.18 -3.45 2.16
N THR A 19 8.21 -3.20 3.05
CA THR A 19 8.28 -2.12 4.05
C THR A 19 9.49 -2.29 4.96
N ALA A 20 9.71 -3.49 5.50
CA ALA A 20 10.91 -3.76 6.30
C ALA A 20 12.21 -3.57 5.50
N MET A 21 12.23 -3.94 4.22
CA MET A 21 13.39 -3.72 3.35
C MET A 21 13.70 -2.23 3.16
N PHE A 22 12.69 -1.37 3.00
CA PHE A 22 12.89 0.09 2.92
C PHE A 22 13.49 0.63 4.21
N ILE A 23 12.91 0.27 5.34
CA ILE A 23 13.33 0.75 6.66
C ILE A 23 14.78 0.30 6.92
N ARG A 24 15.09 -0.98 6.70
CA ARG A 24 16.44 -1.54 6.90
C ARG A 24 17.47 -1.02 5.92
N SER A 25 17.06 -0.57 4.73
CA SER A 25 17.97 0.10 3.81
C SER A 25 18.47 1.43 4.38
N ASP A 26 17.72 2.08 5.27
CA ASP A 26 18.04 3.39 5.85
C ASP A 26 18.42 4.45 4.78
N LEU A 27 17.88 4.32 3.57
CA LEU A 27 18.11 5.26 2.46
C LEU A 27 16.87 6.14 2.19
N GLY A 28 15.84 6.00 3.02
CA GLY A 28 14.52 6.58 2.86
C GLY A 28 13.46 5.53 2.54
N VAL A 29 12.21 5.84 2.90
CA VAL A 29 11.05 4.95 2.76
C VAL A 29 9.94 5.62 1.95
N ASP A 30 8.84 4.92 1.69
CA ASP A 30 7.69 5.52 1.01
C ASP A 30 7.01 6.62 1.87
N PRO A 31 6.23 7.56 1.27
CA PRO A 31 5.63 8.67 2.00
C PRO A 31 4.80 8.29 3.23
N TRP A 32 4.12 7.14 3.19
CA TRP A 32 3.30 6.67 4.29
C TRP A 32 4.16 6.06 5.40
N ASP A 33 5.22 5.34 5.04
CA ASP A 33 6.18 4.83 6.00
C ASP A 33 7.01 5.94 6.65
N VAL A 34 7.24 7.08 5.98
CA VAL A 34 7.80 8.27 6.64
C VAL A 34 6.86 8.73 7.77
N PHE A 35 5.56 8.78 7.50
CA PHE A 35 4.55 9.08 8.51
C PHE A 35 4.51 8.02 9.62
N HIS A 36 4.47 6.74 9.26
CA HIS A 36 4.38 5.66 10.24
C HIS A 36 5.61 5.60 11.16
N LEU A 37 6.82 5.80 10.61
CA LEU A 37 8.04 5.90 11.40
C LEU A 37 7.98 7.10 12.35
N GLY A 38 7.58 8.27 11.86
CA GLY A 38 7.43 9.48 12.68
C GLY A 38 6.47 9.26 13.85
N VAL A 39 5.28 8.72 13.59
CA VAL A 39 4.30 8.38 14.66
C VAL A 39 4.85 7.33 15.61
N GLY A 40 5.53 6.29 15.09
CA GLY A 40 6.15 5.23 15.89
C GLY A 40 7.18 5.78 16.87
N MET A 41 8.02 6.73 16.43
CA MET A 41 9.00 7.41 17.27
C MET A 41 8.36 8.24 18.39
N GLN A 42 7.26 8.96 18.10
CA GLN A 42 6.59 9.80 19.08
C GLN A 42 5.81 9.01 20.13
N LEU A 43 5.24 7.86 19.73
CA LEU A 43 4.36 7.06 20.59
C LEU A 43 5.01 5.79 21.17
N GLY A 44 6.27 5.49 20.78
CA GLY A 44 6.98 4.29 21.20
C GLY A 44 6.34 2.99 20.68
N MET A 45 5.67 3.05 19.53
CA MET A 45 4.98 1.90 18.93
C MET A 45 5.80 1.26 17.82
N THR A 46 5.60 -0.05 17.60
CA THR A 46 6.20 -0.75 16.46
C THR A 46 5.63 -0.25 15.14
N ILE A 47 6.39 -0.38 14.05
CA ILE A 47 5.96 0.07 12.73
C ILE A 47 4.64 -0.61 12.29
N GLY A 48 4.52 -1.92 12.52
CA GLY A 48 3.33 -2.69 12.19
C GLY A 48 2.11 -2.24 12.96
N THR A 49 2.25 -1.93 14.25
CA THR A 49 1.17 -1.38 15.07
C THR A 49 0.71 -0.02 14.52
N VAL A 50 1.65 0.85 14.16
CA VAL A 50 1.31 2.17 13.59
C VAL A 50 0.60 2.03 12.25
N ILE A 51 1.03 1.11 11.38
CA ILE A 51 0.37 0.80 10.10
C ILE A 51 -1.10 0.37 10.35
N ILE A 52 -1.33 -0.52 11.32
CA ILE A 52 -2.67 -1.02 11.64
C ILE A 52 -3.56 0.12 12.18
N VAL A 53 -3.06 0.89 13.14
CA VAL A 53 -3.81 2.01 13.75
C VAL A 53 -4.12 3.08 12.72
N THR A 54 -3.14 3.45 11.88
CA THR A 54 -3.33 4.42 10.81
C THR A 54 -4.33 3.91 9.78
N GLY A 55 -4.22 2.65 9.37
CA GLY A 55 -5.16 2.01 8.47
C GLY A 55 -6.59 2.04 9.02
N ALA A 56 -6.77 1.69 10.30
CA ALA A 56 -8.06 1.77 10.98
C ALA A 56 -8.60 3.21 11.01
N ALA A 57 -7.75 4.21 11.31
CA ALA A 57 -8.13 5.61 11.29
C ALA A 57 -8.56 6.08 9.88
N VAL A 58 -7.85 5.64 8.83
CA VAL A 58 -8.23 5.93 7.44
C VAL A 58 -9.58 5.28 7.08
N LEU A 59 -9.87 4.09 7.59
CA LEU A 59 -11.19 3.47 7.39
C LEU A 59 -12.32 4.24 8.08
N LEU A 60 -12.06 4.91 9.21
CA LEU A 60 -13.05 5.81 9.80
C LEU A 60 -13.34 7.01 8.88
N LEU A 61 -12.35 7.50 8.13
CA LEU A 61 -12.55 8.54 7.11
C LEU A 61 -13.43 8.07 5.93
N TRP A 62 -13.66 6.77 5.76
CA TRP A 62 -14.57 6.27 4.74
C TRP A 62 -16.05 6.43 5.11
N ILE A 63 -16.38 6.60 6.39
CA ILE A 63 -17.76 6.81 6.86
C ILE A 63 -18.42 8.00 6.14
N PRO A 64 -17.85 9.22 6.11
CA PRO A 64 -18.42 10.33 5.34
C PRO A 64 -18.41 10.05 3.82
N LEU A 65 -17.46 9.26 3.33
CA LEU A 65 -17.35 8.86 1.92
C LEU A 65 -18.38 7.78 1.52
N ARG A 66 -19.09 7.16 2.48
CA ARG A 66 -20.05 6.04 2.28
C ARG A 66 -19.45 4.92 1.43
N GLN A 67 -18.18 4.60 1.65
CA GLN A 67 -17.53 3.45 1.05
C GLN A 67 -17.54 2.28 2.02
N MET A 68 -17.98 1.11 1.55
CA MET A 68 -17.97 -0.11 2.35
C MET A 68 -16.59 -0.79 2.22
N PRO A 69 -15.88 -1.05 3.33
CA PRO A 69 -14.62 -1.79 3.28
C PRO A 69 -14.86 -3.22 2.81
N GLY A 70 -14.04 -3.68 1.87
CA GLY A 70 -14.03 -5.08 1.43
C GLY A 70 -13.15 -5.95 2.30
N LEU A 71 -13.19 -7.27 2.08
CA LEU A 71 -12.27 -8.22 2.72
C LEU A 71 -10.81 -7.81 2.49
N GLY A 72 -10.45 -7.43 1.26
CA GLY A 72 -9.10 -7.01 0.91
C GLY A 72 -8.67 -5.77 1.68
N THR A 73 -9.59 -4.84 1.94
CA THR A 73 -9.33 -3.62 2.70
C THR A 73 -8.97 -3.93 4.16
N ILE A 74 -9.78 -4.74 4.83
CA ILE A 74 -9.56 -5.11 6.24
C ILE A 74 -8.29 -5.97 6.36
N SER A 75 -8.11 -6.94 5.47
CA SER A 75 -6.91 -7.76 5.43
C SER A 75 -5.66 -6.91 5.17
N ASN A 76 -5.73 -5.88 4.33
CA ASN A 76 -4.60 -4.99 4.04
C ASN A 76 -4.12 -4.28 5.31
N VAL A 77 -5.04 -3.69 6.09
CA VAL A 77 -4.71 -3.03 7.36
C VAL A 77 -3.97 -3.99 8.30
N ILE A 78 -4.53 -5.18 8.52
CA ILE A 78 -4.05 -6.11 9.53
C ILE A 78 -2.78 -6.84 9.06
N CYS A 79 -2.84 -7.49 7.89
CA CYS A 79 -1.78 -8.38 7.44
C CYS A 79 -0.51 -7.63 7.07
N ILE A 80 -0.59 -6.40 6.51
CA ILE A 80 0.61 -5.63 6.18
C ILE A 80 1.35 -5.24 7.44
N GLY A 81 0.65 -4.72 8.46
CA GLY A 81 1.29 -4.34 9.72
C GLY A 81 1.94 -5.54 10.41
N LEU A 82 1.22 -6.66 10.52
CA LEU A 82 1.78 -7.88 11.10
C LEU A 82 3.00 -8.41 10.32
N ALA A 83 2.92 -8.40 8.98
CA ALA A 83 4.03 -8.83 8.14
C ALA A 83 5.23 -7.88 8.20
N ALA A 84 5.00 -6.58 8.37
CA ALA A 84 6.06 -5.59 8.55
C ALA A 84 6.83 -5.83 9.86
N ASP A 85 6.13 -6.00 10.98
CA ASP A 85 6.78 -6.30 12.27
C ASP A 85 7.50 -7.66 12.24
N ALA A 86 6.89 -8.69 11.67
CA ALA A 86 7.54 -9.99 11.51
C ALA A 86 8.80 -9.90 10.64
N SER A 87 8.75 -9.14 9.54
CA SER A 87 9.91 -8.95 8.65
C SER A 87 11.00 -8.11 9.32
N MET A 88 10.62 -7.09 10.09
CA MET A 88 11.56 -6.30 10.88
C MET A 88 12.26 -7.14 11.95
N ALA A 89 11.58 -8.11 12.55
CA ALA A 89 12.21 -9.03 13.51
C ALA A 89 13.19 -10.02 12.85
N LEU A 90 12.98 -10.36 11.57
CA LEU A 90 13.80 -11.32 10.84
C LEU A 90 15.00 -10.70 10.11
N ILE A 91 14.85 -9.47 9.61
CA ILE A 91 15.90 -8.78 8.85
C ILE A 91 16.77 -7.98 9.83
N PRO A 92 18.08 -8.24 9.95
CA PRO A 92 18.97 -7.46 10.80
C PRO A 92 19.31 -6.09 10.19
N GLU A 93 20.05 -5.26 10.94
CA GLU A 93 20.63 -4.02 10.41
C GLU A 93 21.66 -4.32 9.30
N LEU A 94 21.78 -3.38 8.36
CA LEU A 94 22.62 -3.52 7.19
C LEU A 94 23.77 -2.51 7.25
N ASP A 95 25.01 -2.99 7.34
CA ASP A 95 26.18 -2.10 7.46
C ASP A 95 26.67 -1.59 6.11
N SER A 96 26.63 -2.42 5.07
CA SER A 96 27.24 -2.09 3.79
C SER A 96 26.29 -1.31 2.86
N LEU A 97 26.77 -0.17 2.36
CA LEU A 97 26.00 0.67 1.43
C LEU A 97 25.54 -0.08 0.17
N PRO A 98 26.34 -0.95 -0.48
CA PRO A 98 25.88 -1.71 -1.64
C PRO A 98 24.68 -2.62 -1.31
N VAL A 99 24.69 -3.26 -0.13
CA VAL A 99 23.57 -4.11 0.30
C VAL A 99 22.34 -3.26 0.61
N ARG A 100 22.51 -2.10 1.25
CA ARG A 100 21.41 -1.14 1.50
C ARG A 100 20.76 -0.68 0.19
N ILE A 101 21.56 -0.32 -0.82
CA ILE A 101 21.04 0.05 -2.15
C ILE A 101 20.30 -1.12 -2.79
N ALA A 102 20.86 -2.33 -2.74
CA ALA A 102 20.21 -3.52 -3.27
C ALA A 102 18.87 -3.79 -2.57
N PHE A 103 18.82 -3.64 -1.23
CA PHE A 103 17.60 -3.77 -0.42
C PHE A 103 16.55 -2.74 -0.79
N LEU A 104 16.94 -1.46 -0.96
CA LEU A 104 16.04 -0.41 -1.39
C LEU A 104 15.44 -0.73 -2.77
N VAL A 105 16.29 -0.99 -3.77
CA VAL A 105 15.83 -1.21 -5.16
C VAL A 105 14.97 -2.47 -5.27
N SER A 106 15.41 -3.58 -4.68
CA SER A 106 14.62 -4.82 -4.66
C SER A 106 13.33 -4.67 -3.85
N GLY A 107 13.36 -3.91 -2.75
CA GLY A 107 12.17 -3.55 -1.97
C GLY A 107 11.16 -2.79 -2.82
N ILE A 108 11.59 -1.84 -3.67
CA ILE A 108 10.68 -1.03 -4.50
C ILE A 108 9.98 -1.93 -5.52
N VAL A 109 10.74 -2.81 -6.16
CA VAL A 109 10.21 -3.78 -7.12
C VAL A 109 9.27 -4.77 -6.43
N MET A 110 9.66 -5.29 -5.27
CA MET A 110 8.84 -6.18 -4.45
C MET A 110 7.53 -5.52 -4.06
N ASN A 111 7.57 -4.26 -3.63
CA ASN A 111 6.40 -3.49 -3.25
C ASN A 111 5.44 -3.28 -4.43
N ALA A 112 5.96 -3.01 -5.63
CA ALA A 112 5.14 -2.89 -6.84
C ALA A 112 4.46 -4.23 -7.21
N ILE A 113 5.18 -5.34 -7.09
CA ILE A 113 4.64 -6.70 -7.32
C ILE A 113 3.57 -7.02 -6.27
N ALA A 114 3.89 -6.84 -4.98
CA ALA A 114 2.99 -7.06 -3.85
C ALA A 114 1.69 -6.26 -4.00
N THR A 115 1.83 -4.97 -4.35
CA THR A 115 0.69 -4.07 -4.60
C THR A 115 -0.18 -4.57 -5.74
N SER A 116 0.47 -4.95 -6.85
CA SER A 116 -0.23 -5.50 -8.02
C SER A 116 -0.94 -6.82 -7.72
N MET A 117 -0.36 -7.67 -6.87
CA MET A 117 -0.96 -8.93 -6.43
C MET A 117 -2.25 -8.69 -5.63
N TYR A 118 -2.19 -7.88 -4.57
CA TYR A 118 -3.35 -7.68 -3.70
C TYR A 118 -4.47 -6.92 -4.43
N ILE A 119 -4.13 -5.89 -5.22
CA ILE A 119 -5.11 -5.15 -6.04
C ILE A 119 -5.71 -6.08 -7.09
N GLY A 120 -4.87 -6.84 -7.79
CA GLY A 120 -5.29 -7.78 -8.84
C GLY A 120 -6.21 -8.90 -8.34
N ALA A 121 -6.18 -9.22 -7.03
CA ALA A 121 -7.06 -10.22 -6.43
C ALA A 121 -8.54 -9.79 -6.40
N GLY A 122 -8.81 -8.48 -6.47
CA GLY A 122 -10.15 -7.92 -6.62
C GLY A 122 -11.05 -8.08 -5.38
N PHE A 123 -10.48 -8.04 -4.17
CA PHE A 123 -11.23 -8.09 -2.91
C PHE A 123 -11.50 -6.70 -2.29
N GLY A 124 -11.27 -5.65 -3.07
CA GLY A 124 -11.38 -4.26 -2.63
C GLY A 124 -10.02 -3.57 -2.55
N PRO A 125 -10.01 -2.23 -2.58
CA PRO A 125 -8.79 -1.43 -2.48
C PRO A 125 -8.24 -1.42 -1.04
N GLY A 126 -6.97 -1.06 -0.88
CA GLY A 126 -6.42 -0.75 0.45
C GLY A 126 -7.04 0.55 1.02
N PRO A 127 -6.88 0.84 2.33
CA PRO A 127 -7.44 2.03 2.97
C PRO A 127 -7.06 3.34 2.26
N ARG A 128 -5.78 3.47 1.90
CA ARG A 128 -5.22 4.59 1.11
C ARG A 128 -5.88 4.72 -0.27
N ASP A 129 -5.95 3.61 -0.99
CA ASP A 129 -6.51 3.56 -2.35
C ASP A 129 -8.01 3.90 -2.36
N GLY A 130 -8.75 3.41 -1.36
CA GLY A 130 -10.16 3.75 -1.21
C GLY A 130 -10.38 5.19 -0.79
N LEU A 131 -9.54 5.74 0.10
CA LEU A 131 -9.57 7.17 0.43
C LEU A 131 -9.43 8.04 -0.84
N MET A 132 -8.46 7.71 -1.70
CA MET A 132 -8.24 8.39 -2.97
C MET A 132 -9.47 8.31 -3.90
N THR A 133 -10.01 7.10 -4.12
CA THR A 133 -11.17 6.90 -5.00
C THR A 133 -12.46 7.49 -4.42
N GLY A 134 -12.62 7.49 -3.09
CA GLY A 134 -13.77 8.03 -2.40
C GLY A 134 -13.83 9.55 -2.44
N ILE A 135 -12.69 10.21 -2.25
CA ILE A 135 -12.58 11.67 -2.42
C ILE A 135 -12.88 12.05 -3.88
N HIS A 136 -12.33 11.33 -4.86
CA HIS A 136 -12.65 11.55 -6.27
C HIS A 136 -14.16 11.41 -6.53
N ALA A 137 -14.77 10.31 -6.08
CA ALA A 137 -16.18 10.04 -6.30
C ALA A 137 -17.12 11.06 -5.63
N ARG A 138 -16.70 11.67 -4.52
CA ARG A 138 -17.51 12.63 -3.76
C ARG A 138 -17.29 14.09 -4.14
N LEU A 139 -16.06 14.49 -4.41
CA LEU A 139 -15.67 15.89 -4.66
C LEU A 139 -15.39 16.18 -6.14
N GLY A 140 -15.32 15.17 -7.00
CA GLY A 140 -15.03 15.32 -8.43
C GLY A 140 -13.58 15.69 -8.77
N TRP A 141 -12.69 15.76 -7.77
CA TRP A 141 -11.27 16.07 -7.98
C TRP A 141 -10.57 14.96 -8.76
N SER A 142 -9.56 15.29 -9.56
CA SER A 142 -8.83 14.25 -10.32
C SER A 142 -8.12 13.25 -9.39
N ILE A 143 -8.10 11.96 -9.76
CA ILE A 143 -7.41 10.90 -8.99
C ILE A 143 -5.93 11.27 -8.75
N ARG A 144 -5.27 11.87 -9.76
CA ARG A 144 -3.89 12.32 -9.64
C ARG A 144 -3.75 13.39 -8.56
N SER A 145 -4.60 14.42 -8.58
CA SER A 145 -4.56 15.51 -7.60
C SER A 145 -4.81 15.00 -6.19
N VAL A 146 -5.83 14.18 -5.99
CA VAL A 146 -6.15 13.59 -4.68
C VAL A 146 -4.98 12.77 -4.16
N ARG A 147 -4.42 11.87 -4.99
CA ARG A 147 -3.26 11.06 -4.63
C ARG A 147 -2.10 11.96 -4.20
N THR A 148 -1.69 12.89 -5.05
CA THR A 148 -0.55 13.78 -4.76
C THR A 148 -0.77 14.56 -3.47
N SER A 149 -1.97 15.12 -3.25
CA SER A 149 -2.26 15.85 -2.02
C SER A 149 -2.15 14.98 -0.78
N ILE A 150 -2.67 13.74 -0.83
CA ILE A 150 -2.55 12.80 0.30
C ILE A 150 -1.08 12.44 0.54
N GLU A 151 -0.34 12.03 -0.49
CA GLU A 151 1.07 11.66 -0.38
C GLU A 151 1.94 12.78 0.18
N VAL A 152 1.77 14.00 -0.33
CA VAL A 152 2.53 15.16 0.15
C VAL A 152 2.15 15.49 1.58
N SER A 153 0.85 15.41 1.94
CA SER A 153 0.41 15.70 3.31
C SER A 153 1.01 14.70 4.32
N VAL A 154 0.92 13.40 4.05
CA VAL A 154 1.47 12.38 4.95
C VAL A 154 2.99 12.46 5.03
N LEU A 155 3.67 12.72 3.91
CA LEU A 155 5.12 12.91 3.90
C LEU A 155 5.52 14.11 4.76
N LEU A 156 4.88 15.27 4.58
CA LEU A 156 5.19 16.47 5.35
C LEU A 156 4.94 16.27 6.84
N ILE A 157 3.81 15.67 7.21
CA ILE A 157 3.51 15.35 8.61
C ILE A 157 4.55 14.39 9.16
N GLY A 158 4.89 13.32 8.43
CA GLY A 158 5.92 12.36 8.82
C GLY A 158 7.28 13.00 9.04
N CYS A 159 7.72 13.88 8.13
CA CYS A 159 8.96 14.64 8.27
C CYS A 159 8.96 15.51 9.54
N VAL A 160 7.84 16.19 9.84
CA VAL A 160 7.72 17.00 11.07
C VAL A 160 7.77 16.13 12.32
N LEU A 161 7.20 14.93 12.28
CA LEU A 161 7.24 13.96 13.38
C LEU A 161 8.61 13.28 13.55
N GLY A 162 9.56 13.53 12.64
CA GLY A 162 10.92 12.98 12.69
C GLY A 162 11.12 11.68 11.90
N GLY A 163 10.17 11.32 11.03
CA GLY A 163 10.28 10.14 10.17
C GLY A 163 11.43 10.24 9.16
N THR A 164 12.10 9.12 8.91
CA THR A 164 13.25 9.06 8.00
C THR A 164 12.83 9.20 6.53
N PHE A 165 13.26 10.26 5.87
CA PHE A 165 13.13 10.43 4.42
C PHE A 165 14.51 10.55 3.77
N GLY A 166 14.62 10.21 2.48
CA GLY A 166 15.91 10.25 1.79
C GLY A 166 15.81 10.07 0.29
N VAL A 167 16.95 9.75 -0.34
CA VAL A 167 17.03 9.50 -1.79
C VAL A 167 16.09 8.36 -2.21
N GLY A 168 15.93 7.34 -1.36
CA GLY A 168 14.99 6.24 -1.57
C GLY A 168 13.53 6.67 -1.61
N THR A 169 13.14 7.69 -0.83
CA THR A 169 11.78 8.26 -0.87
C THR A 169 11.49 8.91 -2.23
N VAL A 170 12.45 9.66 -2.75
CA VAL A 170 12.32 10.31 -4.08
C VAL A 170 12.30 9.24 -5.17
N LEU A 171 13.20 8.26 -5.10
CA LEU A 171 13.23 7.15 -6.05
C LEU A 171 11.89 6.42 -6.06
N TYR A 172 11.39 6.03 -4.88
CA TYR A 172 10.09 5.38 -4.73
C TYR A 172 8.97 6.19 -5.38
N ALA A 173 8.87 7.49 -5.06
CA ALA A 173 7.82 8.37 -5.60
C ALA A 173 7.83 8.42 -7.14
N LEU A 174 9.00 8.41 -7.76
CA LEU A 174 9.16 8.46 -9.22
C LEU A 174 8.89 7.11 -9.88
N THR A 175 9.28 5.99 -9.25
CA THR A 175 9.27 4.67 -9.90
C THR A 175 8.05 3.83 -9.60
N ILE A 176 7.41 4.00 -8.43
CA ILE A 176 6.35 3.08 -7.99
C ILE A 176 5.14 3.07 -8.93
N GLY A 177 4.75 4.22 -9.47
CA GLY A 177 3.61 4.34 -10.39
C GLY A 177 3.81 3.52 -11.67
N PRO A 178 4.89 3.78 -12.44
CA PRO A 178 5.24 2.98 -13.61
C PRO A 178 5.41 1.49 -13.31
N LEU A 179 6.05 1.13 -12.18
CA LEU A 179 6.26 -0.28 -11.82
C LEU A 179 4.93 -1.01 -11.52
N ILE A 180 4.01 -0.38 -10.78
CA ILE A 180 2.67 -0.96 -10.57
C ILE A 180 1.94 -1.11 -11.90
N GLN A 181 2.01 -0.13 -12.80
CA GLN A 181 1.38 -0.22 -14.12
C GLN A 181 1.93 -1.40 -14.94
N LEU A 182 3.23 -1.66 -14.83
CA LEU A 182 3.89 -2.79 -15.49
C LEU A 182 3.48 -4.14 -14.88
N CYS A 183 3.41 -4.23 -13.55
CA CYS A 183 3.14 -5.48 -12.84
C CYS A 183 1.65 -5.84 -12.76
N LEU A 184 0.75 -4.85 -12.71
CA LEU A 184 -0.68 -5.07 -12.51
C LEU A 184 -1.31 -6.02 -13.55
N PRO A 185 -1.03 -5.93 -14.86
CA PRO A 185 -1.57 -6.86 -15.85
C PRO A 185 -1.28 -8.34 -15.59
N TRP A 186 -0.17 -8.67 -14.91
CA TRP A 186 0.19 -10.06 -14.60
C TRP A 186 -0.73 -10.70 -13.55
N PHE A 187 -1.33 -9.87 -12.69
CA PHE A 187 -2.13 -10.30 -11.56
C PHE A 187 -3.62 -9.95 -11.70
N ARG A 188 -3.94 -9.07 -12.65
CA ARG A 188 -5.30 -8.61 -12.90
C ARG A 188 -6.14 -9.74 -13.46
N GLN A 189 -7.25 -10.03 -12.79
CA GLN A 189 -8.24 -10.98 -13.28
C GLN A 189 -8.94 -10.39 -14.53
N LYS A 190 -9.19 -11.20 -15.56
CA LYS A 190 -10.07 -10.81 -16.66
C LYS A 190 -11.46 -10.49 -16.08
N PRO A 191 -12.13 -9.39 -16.51
CA PRO A 191 -13.50 -9.14 -16.11
C PRO A 191 -14.33 -10.37 -16.45
N ARG A 192 -15.10 -10.89 -15.47
CA ARG A 192 -16.16 -11.84 -15.80
C ARG A 192 -17.18 -11.03 -16.58
N ILE A 193 -17.20 -11.18 -17.90
CA ILE A 193 -18.27 -10.62 -18.72
C ILE A 193 -19.54 -11.24 -18.14
N ALA A 194 -20.38 -10.42 -17.51
CA ALA A 194 -21.73 -10.84 -17.21
C ALA A 194 -22.39 -11.06 -18.56
N GLU A 195 -22.74 -12.31 -18.88
CA GLU A 195 -23.60 -12.60 -20.02
C GLU A 195 -24.86 -11.77 -19.82
N ILE A 196 -25.05 -10.77 -20.68
CA ILE A 196 -26.30 -10.01 -20.73
C ILE A 196 -27.35 -11.03 -21.16
N PRO A 197 -28.39 -11.31 -20.34
CA PRO A 197 -29.47 -12.19 -20.75
C PRO A 197 -30.02 -11.66 -22.07
N GLN A 198 -29.97 -12.49 -23.13
CA GLN A 198 -30.60 -12.10 -24.39
C GLN A 198 -32.09 -11.88 -24.10
N PRO A 199 -32.67 -10.75 -24.52
CA PRO A 199 -34.10 -10.56 -24.38
C PRO A 199 -34.80 -11.72 -25.12
N GLU A 200 -35.62 -12.48 -24.39
CA GLU A 200 -36.51 -13.47 -24.99
C GLU A 200 -37.25 -12.77 -26.13
N ARG A 201 -37.07 -13.26 -27.35
CA ARG A 201 -37.89 -12.82 -28.48
C ARG A 201 -39.32 -13.20 -28.13
N VAL A 202 -40.12 -12.20 -27.78
CA VAL A 202 -41.57 -12.31 -27.74
C VAL A 202 -41.99 -12.62 -29.19
N VAL A 203 -42.37 -13.88 -29.43
CA VAL A 203 -42.99 -14.35 -30.68
C VAL A 203 -44.49 -14.34 -30.50
#